data_AF-A0A2U1VTP3-F1
#
_entry.id   AF-A0A2U1VTP3-F1
#
_cell.length_a   1.000
_cell.length_b   1.000
_cell.length_c   1.000
_cell.angle_alpha   90.00
_cell.angle_beta   90.00
_cell.angle_gamma   90.00
#
_symmetry.space_group_name_H-M   'P 1'
#
loop_
_entity.id
_entity.type
_entity.pdbx_description
1 polymer ?
#
loop_
_entity_poly.entity_id
_entity_poly.type
_entity_poly.pdbx_seq_one_letter_code
_entity_poly.pdbx_strand_id
1 'polypeptide(L)' 'MKTEPVPQLQRRDLLKSLGLGAAGAAAATVLPGGEAQAAESPQEQVKTRYRETEHVKRFYALNRL' A
#
# COMPACT_ATOMS: atom_id res chain seq x y z
N MET A 1 10.14 -35.80 -26.45
CA MET A 1 10.70 -34.44 -26.28
C MET A 1 10.88 -34.23 -24.79
N LYS A 2 12.12 -34.08 -24.31
CA LYS A 2 12.41 -33.89 -22.88
C LYS A 2 11.99 -32.46 -22.52
N THR A 3 11.01 -32.31 -21.63
CA THR A 3 10.57 -31.00 -21.13
C THR A 3 11.50 -30.59 -20.00
N GLU A 4 12.27 -29.53 -20.20
CA GLU A 4 13.08 -28.93 -19.14
C GLU A 4 12.16 -28.29 -18.09
N PRO A 5 12.40 -28.48 -16.78
CA PRO A 5 11.62 -27.82 -15.75
C PRO A 5 11.93 -26.32 -15.76
N VAL A 6 10.93 -25.50 -16.10
CA VAL A 6 11.04 -24.04 -15.96
C VAL A 6 11.20 -23.71 -14.48
N PRO A 7 12.29 -23.05 -14.06
CA PRO A 7 12.51 -22.74 -12.66
C PRO A 7 11.42 -21.78 -12.15
N GLN A 8 10.61 -22.27 -11.21
CA GLN A 8 9.57 -21.48 -10.55
C GLN A 8 10.23 -20.57 -9.52
N LEU A 9 10.45 -19.31 -9.90
CA LEU A 9 11.10 -18.32 -9.03
C LEU A 9 10.20 -18.01 -7.83
N GLN A 10 10.58 -18.48 -6.64
CA GLN A 10 9.78 -18.25 -5.44
C GLN A 10 10.00 -16.83 -4.95
N ARG A 11 8.92 -16.14 -4.53
CA ARG A 11 9.00 -14.79 -3.95
C ARG A 11 10.02 -14.70 -2.81
N ARG A 12 10.16 -15.78 -2.03
CA ARG A 12 11.15 -15.85 -0.94
C ARG A 12 12.58 -15.75 -1.47
N ASP A 13 12.88 -16.34 -2.62
CA ASP A 13 14.23 -16.41 -3.15
C ASP A 13 14.62 -15.05 -3.74
N LEU A 14 13.65 -14.35 -4.34
CA LEU A 14 13.77 -12.94 -4.72
C LEU A 14 14.05 -12.03 -3.50
N LEU A 15 13.32 -12.20 -2.41
CA LEU A 15 13.51 -11.40 -1.19
C LEU A 15 14.84 -11.70 -0.50
N LYS A 16 15.28 -12.97 -0.51
CA LYS A 16 16.60 -13.37 0.00
C LYS A 16 17.73 -12.77 -0.83
N SER A 17 17.64 -12.79 -2.16
CA SER A 17 18.64 -12.15 -3.01
C SER A 17 18.68 -10.64 -2.81
N LEU A 18 17.52 -9.99 -2.59
CA LEU A 18 17.45 -8.57 -2.24
C LEU A 18 18.13 -8.30 -0.89
N GLY A 19 17.84 -9.11 0.14
CA GLY A 19 18.40 -8.96 1.48
C GLY A 19 19.91 -9.22 1.54
N LEU A 20 20.41 -10.18 0.77
CA LEU A 20 21.85 -10.48 0.65
C LEU A 20 22.60 -9.43 -0.18
N GLY A 21 21.96 -8.85 -1.21
CA GLY A 21 22.52 -7.74 -2.01
C GLY A 21 22.45 -6.37 -1.31
N ALA A 22 21.50 -6.18 -0.39
CA ALA A 22 21.30 -4.93 0.33
C ALA A 22 22.42 -4.61 1.34
N ALA A 23 23.22 -5.59 1.77
CA ALA A 23 24.37 -5.35 2.64
C ALA A 23 25.42 -4.41 1.99
N GLY A 24 25.49 -4.36 0.65
CA GLY A 24 26.36 -3.42 -0.08
C GLY A 24 25.64 -2.20 -0.67
N ALA A 25 24.31 -2.23 -0.77
CA ALA A 25 23.49 -1.19 -1.42
C ALA A 25 22.67 -0.34 -0.43
N ALA A 26 22.95 -0.39 0.87
CA ALA A 26 22.32 0.50 1.85
C ALA A 26 22.58 2.00 1.57
N ALA A 27 23.53 2.34 0.69
CA ALA A 27 23.81 3.71 0.28
C ALA A 27 22.90 4.25 -0.85
N ALA A 28 22.11 3.43 -1.55
CA ALA A 28 21.41 3.84 -2.77
C ALA A 28 19.89 3.99 -2.66
N THR A 29 19.29 3.74 -1.49
CA THR A 29 17.87 4.06 -1.24
C THR A 29 17.73 5.16 -0.21
N VAL A 30 18.47 6.25 -0.39
CA VAL A 30 17.90 7.55 -0.05
C VAL A 30 16.84 7.80 -1.13
N LEU A 31 15.65 7.17 -0.97
CA LEU A 31 14.44 7.78 -1.49
C LEU A 31 14.53 9.25 -1.04
N PRO A 32 14.38 10.25 -1.91
CA PRO A 32 14.23 11.61 -1.43
C PRO A 32 13.01 11.57 -0.52
N GLY A 33 13.28 11.53 0.78
CA GLY A 33 12.30 11.58 1.84
C GLY A 33 11.76 12.99 1.85
N GLY A 34 10.99 13.33 0.81
CA GLY A 34 10.02 14.38 0.91
C GLY A 34 9.19 14.04 2.14
N GLU A 35 9.07 15.02 3.03
CA GLU A 35 8.25 14.89 4.21
C GLU A 35 6.86 14.43 3.76
N ALA A 36 6.23 13.50 4.48
CA ALA A 36 4.85 13.16 4.16
C ALA A 36 3.98 14.37 4.53
N GLN A 37 3.74 15.29 3.59
CA GLN A 37 2.78 16.39 3.77
C GLN A 37 1.34 15.82 3.76
N ALA A 38 0.96 15.19 4.87
CA ALA A 38 -0.40 14.76 5.13
C ALA A 38 -0.83 15.15 6.55
N ALA A 39 -0.29 16.23 7.10
CA ALA A 39 -0.81 16.83 8.32
C ALA A 39 -2.03 17.67 7.96
N GLU A 40 -3.22 17.25 8.42
CA GLU A 40 -4.42 18.08 8.32
C GLU A 40 -4.22 19.37 9.13
N SER A 41 -4.56 20.51 8.53
CA SER A 41 -4.63 21.79 9.23
C SER A 41 -5.61 21.71 10.42
N PRO A 42 -5.45 22.54 11.46
CA PRO A 42 -6.37 22.54 12.60
C PRO A 42 -7.85 22.69 12.19
N GLN A 43 -8.13 23.42 11.10
CA GLN A 43 -9.46 23.62 10.54
C GLN A 43 -10.01 22.36 9.88
N GLU A 44 -9.15 21.58 9.21
CA GLU A 44 -9.54 20.30 8.61
C GLU A 44 -9.79 19.22 9.65
N GLN A 45 -9.10 19.27 10.78
CA GLN A 45 -9.28 18.29 11.86
C GLN A 45 -10.67 18.38 12.51
N VAL A 46 -11.26 19.58 12.54
CA VAL A 46 -12.60 19.83 13.11
C VAL A 46 -13.72 19.72 12.08
N LYS A 47 -13.42 19.38 10.81
CA LYS A 47 -14.45 19.26 9.76
C LYS A 47 -15.41 18.11 10.06
N THR A 48 -16.69 18.31 9.77
CA THR A 48 -17.69 17.25 9.84
C THR A 48 -17.37 16.15 8.82
N ARG A 49 -16.93 14.98 9.31
CA ARG A 49 -16.53 13.83 8.46
C ARG A 49 -17.74 13.02 7.95
N TYR A 50 -18.77 12.88 8.78
CA TYR A 50 -19.99 12.14 8.43
C TYR A 50 -21.08 13.07 7.92
N ARG A 51 -21.68 12.73 6.78
CA ARG A 51 -22.84 13.45 6.23
C ARG A 51 -23.91 12.46 5.82
N GLU A 52 -25.13 12.69 6.30
CA GLU A 52 -26.30 11.97 5.83
C GLU A 52 -26.68 12.43 4.42
N THR A 53 -26.17 11.73 3.42
CA THR A 53 -26.49 11.96 2.02
C THR A 53 -27.47 10.91 1.51
N GLU A 54 -28.22 11.23 0.46
CA GLU A 54 -29.19 10.30 -0.15
C GLU A 54 -28.55 8.95 -0.54
N HIS A 55 -27.30 8.95 -1.00
CA HIS A 55 -26.61 7.71 -1.37
C HIS A 55 -26.29 6.83 -0.14
N VAL A 56 -25.87 7.42 0.98
CA VAL A 56 -25.63 6.69 2.24
C VAL A 56 -26.93 6.09 2.77
N LYS A 57 -28.01 6.88 2.80
CA LYS A 57 -29.33 6.42 3.24
C LYS A 57 -29.84 5.27 2.38
N ARG A 58 -29.74 5.39 1.06
CA ARG A 58 -30.19 4.36 0.11
C ARG A 58 -29.38 3.06 0.25
N PHE A 59 -28.07 3.14 0.48
CA PHE A 59 -27.24 1.97 0.74
C PHE A 59 -27.77 1.18 1.96
N TYR A 60 -27.97 1.84 3.11
CA TYR A 60 -28.45 1.15 4.31
C TYR A 60 -29.91 0.73 4.23
N ALA A 61 -30.76 1.46 3.52
CA ALA A 61 -32.16 1.08 3.30
C ALA A 61 -32.29 -0.24 2.53
N LEU A 62 -31.45 -0.45 1.52
CA LEU A 62 -31.46 -1.68 0.70
C LEU A 62 -30.80 -2.88 1.41
N ASN A 63 -29.88 -2.64 2.33
CA ASN A 63 -29.11 -3.71 3.01
C ASN A 63 -29.64 -4.05 4.42
N ARG A 64 -30.71 -3.39 4.87
CA ARG A 64 -31.43 -3.77 6.10
C ARG A 64 -32.37 -4.94 5.78
N LEU A 65 -31.82 -6.15 5.77
CA LEU A 65 -32.59 -7.40 5.84
C LEU A 65 -32.80 -7.79 7.31
#